data_AF-A0A368FJ76-F1
#
_entry.id   AF-A0A368FJ76-F1
#
_cell.length_a   1.000
_cell.length_b   1.000
_cell.length_c   1.000
_cell.angle_alpha   90.00
_cell.angle_beta   90.00
_cell.angle_gamma   90.00
#
_symmetry.space_group_name_H-M   'P 1'
#
loop_
_entity.id
_entity.type
_entity.pdbx_description
1 polymer ?
#
loop_
_entity_poly.entity_id
_entity_poly.type
_entity_poly.pdbx_seq_one_letter_code
_entity_poly.pdbx_strand_id
1 'polypeptide(L)'
;MNLDVPGCALAGVEIKNGTDKTVTGHRLCSREDVGVIFESPCYSSSNSSHVVPVIFYSYRSPRIMILANLKYRQVPCSPATKQ
;
A
#
# COMPACT_ATOMS: atom_id res chain seq x y z
N MET A 1 -24.27 0.40 0.67
CA MET A 1 -23.26 1.00 1.56
C MET A 1 -22.07 1.32 0.68
N ASN A 2 -21.66 2.58 0.58
CA ASN A 2 -20.52 2.94 -0.26
C ASN A 2 -19.23 2.63 0.52
N LEU A 3 -18.36 1.81 -0.07
CA LEU A 3 -17.06 1.45 0.50
C LEU A 3 -16.04 2.57 0.29
N ASP A 4 -16.22 3.30 -0.81
CA ASP A 4 -15.42 4.43 -1.24
C ASP A 4 -15.87 5.70 -0.50
N VAL A 5 -15.46 5.76 0.77
CA VAL A 5 -15.62 6.93 1.63
C VAL A 5 -14.27 7.63 1.77
N PRO A 6 -14.24 8.96 2.01
CA PRO A 6 -13.00 9.70 2.17
C PRO A 6 -12.01 9.00 3.12
N GLY A 7 -10.79 8.80 2.63
CA GLY A 7 -9.69 8.18 3.38
C GLY A 7 -9.86 6.68 3.66
N CYS A 8 -10.78 5.99 2.97
CA CYS A 8 -11.05 4.57 3.13
C CYS A 8 -11.38 4.18 4.57
N ALA A 9 -12.21 5.00 5.25
CA ALA A 9 -12.49 4.87 6.68
C ALA A 9 -13.21 3.56 7.07
N LEU A 10 -13.97 2.94 6.16
CA LEU A 10 -14.78 1.76 6.47
C LEU A 10 -14.06 0.44 6.22
N ALA A 11 -13.27 0.32 5.16
CA ALA A 11 -12.40 -0.81 4.92
C ALA A 11 -11.41 -0.43 3.83
N GLY A 12 -10.26 -1.09 3.81
CA GLY A 12 -9.19 -0.72 2.90
C GLY A 12 -8.06 -1.75 2.89
N VAL A 13 -7.21 -1.59 1.89
CA VAL A 13 -5.83 -2.09 1.94
C VAL A 13 -4.92 -0.86 2.12
N GLU A 14 -4.12 -0.85 3.18
CA GLU A 14 -3.06 0.14 3.36
C GLU A 14 -1.71 -0.44 2.97
N ILE A 15 -1.01 0.20 2.03
CA ILE A 15 0.33 -0.17 1.57
C ILE A 15 1.34 0.87 2.07
N LYS A 16 2.33 0.43 2.82
CA LYS A 16 3.40 1.30 3.36
C LYS A 16 4.71 1.09 2.60
N ASN A 17 4.82 1.71 1.43
CA ASN A 17 6.00 1.60 0.58
C ASN A 17 7.12 2.61 0.91
N GLY A 18 6.86 3.70 1.67
CA GLY A 18 7.85 4.73 2.02
C GLY A 18 9.01 4.28 2.93
N THR A 19 9.96 5.18 3.23
CA THR A 19 11.13 4.84 4.07
C THR A 19 10.77 4.60 5.52
N ASP A 20 10.01 5.52 6.11
CA ASP A 20 9.39 5.38 7.42
C ASP A 20 8.09 4.56 7.28
N LYS A 21 7.98 3.48 8.04
CA LYS A 21 6.80 2.58 8.03
C LYS A 21 5.83 2.90 9.16
N THR A 22 6.15 3.87 10.04
CA THR A 22 5.29 4.30 11.15
C THR A 22 4.27 5.34 10.70
N VAL A 23 4.54 6.06 9.61
CA VAL A 23 3.61 7.01 8.99
C VAL A 23 2.48 6.32 8.21
N THR A 24 1.38 7.04 7.96
CA THR A 24 0.24 6.54 7.17
C THR A 24 0.66 6.23 5.73
N GLY A 25 0.27 5.06 5.23
CA GLY A 25 0.53 4.60 3.87
C GLY A 25 -0.57 4.98 2.88
N HIS A 26 -0.47 4.44 1.67
CA HIS A 26 -1.51 4.58 0.64
C HIS A 26 -2.69 3.68 0.98
N ARG A 27 -3.89 4.24 1.05
CA ARG A 27 -5.12 3.50 1.35
C ARG A 27 -5.96 3.35 0.10
N LEU A 28 -6.38 2.11 -0.16
CA LEU A 28 -7.11 1.71 -1.36
C LEU A 28 -8.43 1.07 -0.95
N CYS A 29 -9.54 1.54 -1.53
CA CYS A 29 -10.88 1.06 -1.22
C CYS A 29 -11.89 1.24 -2.36
N SER A 30 -11.46 1.79 -3.49
CA SER A 30 -12.29 2.08 -4.65
C SER A 30 -11.95 1.16 -5.84
N ARG A 31 -12.76 1.22 -6.89
CA ARG A 31 -12.44 0.55 -8.16
C ARG A 31 -11.36 1.30 -8.96
N GLU A 32 -11.17 2.58 -8.70
CA GLU A 32 -10.17 3.41 -9.36
C GLU A 32 -8.74 3.04 -8.92
N ASP A 33 -8.62 2.43 -7.74
CA ASP A 33 -7.36 1.93 -7.20
C ASP A 33 -6.85 0.64 -7.91
N VAL A 34 -7.65 0.04 -8.79
CA VAL A 34 -7.27 -1.19 -9.49
C VAL A 34 -6.16 -0.90 -10.49
N GLY A 35 -5.02 -1.58 -10.31
CA GLY A 35 -3.87 -1.47 -11.20
C GLY A 35 -2.88 -0.36 -10.81
N VAL A 36 -3.11 0.35 -9.71
CA VAL A 36 -2.12 1.29 -9.16
C VAL A 36 -0.84 0.52 -8.78
N ILE A 37 0.30 1.08 -9.18
CA ILE A 37 1.62 0.49 -8.95
C ILE A 37 2.34 1.32 -7.89
N PHE A 38 2.84 0.64 -6.85
CA PHE A 38 3.70 1.24 -5.84
C PHE A 38 5.10 0.66 -5.94
N GLU A 39 6.09 1.54 -5.88
CA GLU A 39 7.50 1.16 -5.76
C GLU A 39 8.00 1.55 -4.38
N SER A 40 8.67 0.62 -3.69
CA SER A 40 9.38 0.94 -2.45
C SER A 40 10.75 1.52 -2.78
N PRO A 41 11.23 2.54 -2.05
CA PRO A 41 12.50 3.15 -2.33
C PRO A 41 13.64 2.16 -2.12
N CYS A 42 14.72 2.39 -2.87
CA CYS A 42 15.97 1.71 -2.64
C CYS A 42 16.66 2.27 -1.40
N TYR A 43 17.01 1.40 -0.47
CA TYR A 43 17.77 1.78 0.70
C TYR A 43 19.24 1.50 0.38
N SER A 44 20.07 2.54 0.39
CA SER A 44 21.52 2.41 0.16
C SER A 44 22.27 1.73 1.32
N SER A 45 21.56 1.26 2.34
CA SER A 45 22.10 0.65 3.56
C SER A 45 22.06 -0.86 3.44
N SER A 46 23.24 -1.49 3.49
CA SER A 46 23.46 -2.95 3.46
C SER A 46 22.74 -3.74 4.57
N ASN A 47 22.16 -3.06 5.56
CA ASN A 47 21.48 -3.64 6.72
C ASN A 47 19.97 -3.38 6.77
N SER A 48 19.38 -2.83 5.71
CA SER A 48 17.94 -2.53 5.69
C SER A 48 17.15 -3.64 4.99
N SER A 49 16.24 -4.26 5.73
CA SER A 49 15.26 -5.17 5.14
C SER A 49 14.22 -4.36 4.38
N HIS A 50 14.07 -4.66 3.09
CA HIS A 50 13.05 -4.04 2.22
C HIS A 50 11.66 -4.61 2.51
N VAL A 51 11.12 -4.28 3.68
CA VAL A 51 9.79 -4.73 4.08
C VAL A 51 8.75 -3.70 3.62
N VAL A 52 7.70 -4.17 2.96
CA VAL A 52 6.52 -3.37 2.60
C VAL A 52 5.33 -3.92 3.36
N PRO A 53 4.92 -3.29 4.47
CA PRO A 53 3.71 -3.67 5.18
C PRO A 53 2.47 -3.47 4.30
N VAL A 54 1.61 -4.49 4.30
CA VAL A 54 0.29 -4.49 3.69
C VAL A 54 -0.72 -4.79 4.78
N ILE A 55 -1.66 -3.87 5.01
CA ILE A 55 -2.63 -3.97 6.10
C ILE A 55 -4.02 -4.02 5.49
N PHE A 56 -4.69 -5.16 5.66
CA PHE A 56 -6.11 -5.29 5.40
C PHE A 56 -6.88 -4.92 6.65
N TYR A 57 -7.86 -4.03 6.51
CA TYR A 57 -8.71 -3.64 7.62
C TYR A 57 -10.16 -3.50 7.17
N SER A 58 -11.06 -3.77 8.10
CA SER A 58 -12.49 -3.62 7.90
C SER A 58 -13.14 -3.15 9.20
N TYR A 59 -14.09 -2.24 9.07
CA TYR A 59 -14.95 -1.81 10.16
C TYR A 59 -15.78 -3.00 10.64
N ARG A 60 -16.26 -2.93 11.89
CA ARG A 60 -16.88 -4.04 12.64
C ARG A 60 -18.25 -4.48 12.08
N SER A 61 -18.32 -4.84 10.81
CA SER A 61 -19.50 -5.36 10.13
C SER A 61 -19.06 -6.36 9.07
N PRO A 62 -19.55 -7.61 9.09
CA PRO A 62 -19.22 -8.61 8.07
C PRO A 62 -19.76 -8.24 6.67
N ARG A 63 -20.59 -7.19 6.58
CA ARG A 63 -21.10 -6.67 5.31
C ARG A 63 -20.13 -5.73 4.59
N ILE A 64 -19.06 -5.30 5.26
CA ILE A 64 -18.05 -4.39 4.72
C ILE A 64 -16.75 -5.18 4.63
N MET A 65 -16.46 -5.73 3.45
CA MET A 65 -15.27 -6.54 3.21
C MET A 65 -14.55 -6.04 1.97
N ILE A 66 -13.22 -6.06 2.03
CA ILE A 66 -12.36 -5.92 0.85
C ILE A 66 -11.77 -7.26 0.49
N LEU A 67 -11.88 -7.59 -0.79
CA LEU A 67 -11.10 -8.62 -1.46
C LEU A 67 -10.18 -7.91 -2.44
N ALA A 68 -8.88 -8.12 -2.29
CA ALA A 68 -7.88 -7.58 -3.20
C ALA A 68 -6.91 -8.67 -3.64
N ASN A 69 -6.52 -8.65 -4.91
CA ASN A 69 -5.44 -9.47 -5.43
C ASN A 69 -4.21 -8.58 -5.59
N LEU A 70 -3.17 -8.85 -4.79
CA LEU A 70 -1.92 -8.11 -4.85
C LEU A 70 -0.89 -8.93 -5.61
N LYS A 71 -0.19 -8.28 -6.53
CA LYS A 71 0.96 -8.84 -7.24
C LYS A 71 2.18 -8.05 -6.85
N TYR A 72 3.27 -8.75 -6.59
CA TYR A 72 4.57 -8.13 -6.32
C TYR A 72 5.61 -8.69 -7.29
N ARG A 73 6.60 -7.86 -7.61
CA ARG A 73 7.83 -8.28 -8.27
C ARG A 73 9.00 -7.55 -7.61
N GLN A 74 10.11 -8.25 -7.43
CA GLN A 74 11.35 -7.60 -7.05
C GLN A 74 11.93 -6.88 -8.26
N VAL A 75 12.29 -5.61 -8.10
CA VAL A 75 12.96 -4.81 -9.14
C VAL A 75 14.37 -4.44 -8.67
N PRO A 76 15.36 -4.36 -9.58
CA PRO A 76 16.67 -3.84 -9.24
C PRO A 76 16.58 -2.39 -8.78
N CYS A 77 17.50 -2.00 -7.90
CA CYS A 77 17.62 -0.59 -7.56
C CYS A 77 18.08 0.23 -8.75
N SER A 78 17.21 1.11 -9.23
CA SER A 78 17.60 2.12 -10.20
C SER A 78 18.29 3.28 -9.46
N PRO A 79 19.45 3.76 -9.93
CA PRO A 79 20.01 4.99 -9.41
C PRO A 79 18.97 6.10 -9.61
N ALA A 80 18.70 6.88 -8.56
CA ALA A 80 17.73 7.97 -8.63
C ALA A 80 18.07 8.86 -9.83
N THR A 81 17.15 8.97 -10.79
CA THR A 81 17.26 9.93 -11.87
C THR A 81 17.27 11.32 -11.23
N LYS A 82 18.43 11.98 -11.22
CA LYS A 82 18.49 13.40 -10.87
C LYS A 82 17.65 14.15 -11.90
N GLN A 83 16.52 14.72 -11.46
CA GLN A 83 15.91 15.87 -12.14
C GLN A 83 16.62 17.13 -11.67
#